data_AF-A0A945CT47-F1
#
_entry.id   AF-A0A945CT47-F1
#
_cell.length_a   1.000
_cell.length_b   1.000
_cell.length_c   1.000
_cell.angle_alpha   90.00
_cell.angle_beta   90.00
_cell.angle_gamma   90.00
#
_symmetry.space_group_name_H-M   'P 1'
#
loop_
_entity.id
_entity.type
_entity.pdbx_description
1 polymer ?
#
loop_
_entity_poly.entity_id
_entity_poly.type
_entity_poly.pdbx_seq_one_letter_code
_entity_poly.pdbx_strand_id
1 'polypeptide(L)'
;MGTTINYRLPIWAPRLRKAQIAQFYEASGRGFVDEELIDDVGFSLLARAESILAATEASRGRAQCPVCSIIIEHDHEDLKCSHCGWECSWAAFKKTIKYKHLHAGGMKPFLEEFVEKFPMARSHADRLVLIDTLIHKYHWETSTGGGRPGACCLIEGKMSNIMPFLDSLSYGEQTPEEVEATREEWRKKWHKNKWKGRVQKMKDRDGSTKDAGG
;
A
#
# COMPACT_ATOMS: atom_id res chain seq x y z
N MET A 1 33.69 25.25 -11.45
CA MET A 1 32.80 24.80 -10.36
C MET A 1 32.23 23.46 -10.79
N GLY A 2 32.69 22.36 -10.20
CA GLY A 2 32.27 21.02 -10.61
C GLY A 2 30.84 20.75 -10.16
N THR A 3 29.94 20.53 -11.11
CA THR A 3 28.57 20.08 -10.83
C THR A 3 28.67 18.62 -10.35
N THR A 4 28.67 18.40 -9.04
CA THR A 4 28.61 17.05 -8.48
C THR A 4 27.25 16.46 -8.87
N ILE A 5 27.22 15.60 -9.89
CA ILE A 5 25.99 14.91 -10.29
C ILE A 5 25.59 13.98 -9.14
N ASN A 6 24.59 14.41 -8.37
CA ASN A 6 24.02 13.62 -7.30
C ASN A 6 23.16 12.51 -7.93
N TYR A 7 23.73 11.32 -8.12
CA TYR A 7 22.99 10.11 -8.51
C TYR A 7 22.14 9.59 -7.34
N ARG A 8 21.16 10.38 -6.91
CA ARG A 8 20.20 9.99 -5.88
C ARG A 8 19.01 9.31 -6.55
N LEU A 9 18.76 8.04 -6.21
CA LEU A 9 17.54 7.35 -6.63
C LEU A 9 16.42 7.58 -5.60
N PRO A 10 15.14 7.52 -6.02
CA PRO A 10 14.02 7.58 -5.10
C PRO A 10 14.09 6.48 -4.04
N ILE A 11 13.74 6.85 -2.81
CA ILE A 11 13.55 5.92 -1.70
C ILE A 11 12.04 5.77 -1.51
N TRP A 12 11.58 4.53 -1.39
CA TRP A 12 10.17 4.20 -1.25
C TRP A 12 9.90 3.61 0.12
N ALA A 13 8.88 4.10 0.81
CA ALA A 13 8.51 3.61 2.13
C ALA A 13 8.14 2.11 2.07
N PRO A 14 8.53 1.31 3.07
CA PRO A 14 8.19 -0.11 3.12
C PRO A 14 6.70 -0.33 3.37
N ARG A 15 6.25 -1.57 3.17
CA ARG A 15 4.91 -1.97 3.63
C ARG A 15 4.94 -2.18 5.14
N LEU A 16 3.79 -2.02 5.78
CA LEU A 16 3.64 -2.23 7.21
C LEU A 16 3.66 -3.72 7.55
N ARG A 17 4.29 -4.07 8.68
CA ARG A 17 4.27 -5.43 9.21
C ARG A 17 2.91 -5.72 9.84
N LYS A 18 2.39 -6.94 9.65
CA LYS A 18 1.15 -7.38 10.29
C LYS A 18 1.16 -7.26 11.81
N ALA A 19 2.31 -7.53 12.44
CA ALA A 19 2.47 -7.40 13.89
C ALA A 19 2.21 -5.98 14.39
N GLN A 20 2.66 -4.96 13.65
CA GLN A 20 2.41 -3.55 14.01
C GLN A 20 0.92 -3.21 13.94
N ILE A 21 0.24 -3.70 12.90
CA ILE A 21 -1.21 -3.50 12.74
C ILE A 21 -1.98 -4.27 13.83
N ALA A 22 -1.56 -5.49 14.19
CA ALA A 22 -2.17 -6.25 15.26
C ALA A 22 -2.06 -5.52 16.61
N GLN A 23 -0.85 -5.06 16.95
CA GLN A 23 -0.60 -4.29 18.18
C GLN A 23 -1.46 -3.03 18.24
N PHE A 24 -1.60 -2.31 17.12
CA PHE A 24 -2.45 -1.13 17.03
C PHE A 24 -3.91 -1.43 17.40
N TYR A 25 -4.49 -2.49 16.84
CA TYR A 25 -5.87 -2.89 17.15
C TYR A 25 -6.03 -3.47 18.56
N GLU A 26 -5.04 -4.24 19.05
CA GLU A 26 -5.06 -4.79 20.41
C GLU A 26 -4.99 -3.69 21.48
N ALA A 27 -4.14 -2.68 21.29
CA ALA A 27 -4.03 -1.54 22.20
C ALA A 27 -5.34 -0.73 22.23
N SER A 28 -5.87 -0.40 21.04
CA SER A 28 -7.13 0.33 20.89
C SER A 28 -8.32 -0.40 21.53
N GLY A 29 -8.39 -1.73 21.37
CA GLY A 29 -9.47 -2.56 21.91
C GLY A 29 -9.47 -2.68 23.44
N ARG A 30 -8.37 -2.38 24.12
CA ARG A 30 -8.26 -2.39 25.59
C ARG A 30 -8.65 -1.05 26.24
N GLY A 31 -9.09 -0.08 25.45
CA GLY A 31 -9.46 1.26 25.94
C GLY A 31 -8.26 2.13 26.32
N PHE A 32 -7.05 1.71 25.95
CA PHE A 32 -5.83 2.52 26.11
C PHE A 32 -5.45 3.13 24.77
N VAL A 33 -5.23 4.44 24.77
CA VAL A 33 -4.70 5.16 23.60
C VAL A 33 -3.17 5.11 23.70
N ASP A 34 -2.55 4.21 22.95
CA ASP A 34 -1.11 4.23 22.73
C ASP A 34 -0.80 5.25 21.63
N GLU A 35 -0.58 6.49 22.06
CA GLU A 35 -0.37 7.64 21.16
C GLU A 35 0.88 7.47 20.27
N GLU A 36 1.96 6.92 20.82
CA GLU A 36 3.20 6.64 20.09
C GLU A 36 2.95 5.60 18.99
N LEU A 37 2.22 4.52 19.32
CA LEU A 37 1.86 3.50 18.33
C LEU A 37 0.93 4.02 17.24
N ILE A 38 -0.02 4.90 17.58
CA ILE A 38 -0.92 5.55 16.61
C ILE A 38 -0.10 6.39 15.63
N ASP A 39 0.86 7.16 16.13
CA ASP A 39 1.71 8.00 15.32
C ASP A 39 2.65 7.16 14.44
N ASP A 40 3.30 6.16 15.00
CA ASP A 40 4.19 5.26 14.27
C ASP A 40 3.46 4.57 13.10
N VAL A 41 2.27 4.02 13.36
CA VAL A 41 1.46 3.36 12.32
C VAL A 41 0.96 4.37 11.31
N GLY A 42 0.45 5.52 11.78
CA GLY A 42 -0.13 6.54 10.94
C GLY A 42 0.88 7.21 10.00
N PHE A 43 2.04 7.61 10.50
CA PHE A 43 3.13 8.15 9.67
C PHE A 43 3.73 7.10 8.74
N SER A 44 3.80 5.83 9.17
CA SER A 44 4.21 4.74 8.28
C SER A 44 3.23 4.56 7.10
N LEU A 45 1.92 4.62 7.38
CA LEU A 45 0.88 4.57 6.34
C LEU A 45 0.93 5.79 5.44
N LEU A 46 1.15 6.98 5.99
CA LEU A 46 1.28 8.23 5.23
C LEU A 46 2.44 8.14 4.23
N ALA A 47 3.64 7.85 4.71
CA ALA A 47 4.83 7.72 3.86
C ALA A 47 4.65 6.64 2.78
N ARG A 48 3.93 5.56 3.11
CA ARG A 48 3.60 4.49 2.17
C ARG A 48 2.58 4.94 1.13
N ALA A 49 1.54 5.67 1.53
CA ALA A 49 0.53 6.23 0.65
C ALA A 49 1.15 7.19 -0.36
N GLU A 50 1.99 8.12 0.11
CA GLU A 50 2.74 9.05 -0.73
C GLU A 50 3.64 8.32 -1.73
N SER A 51 4.37 7.29 -1.27
CA SER A 51 5.20 6.45 -2.14
C SER A 51 4.38 5.78 -3.26
N ILE A 52 3.18 5.28 -2.94
CA ILE A 52 2.30 4.62 -3.92
C ILE A 52 1.79 5.64 -4.94
N LEU A 53 1.37 6.83 -4.49
CA LEU A 53 0.87 7.90 -5.36
C LEU A 53 1.98 8.41 -6.28
N ALA A 54 3.14 8.75 -5.73
CA ALA A 54 4.29 9.25 -6.50
C ALA A 54 4.77 8.25 -7.56
N ALA A 55 4.85 6.95 -7.22
CA ALA A 55 5.22 5.92 -8.19
C ALA A 55 4.14 5.70 -9.27
N THR A 56 2.86 5.84 -8.90
CA THR A 56 1.73 5.74 -9.83
C THR A 56 1.76 6.87 -10.84
N GLU A 57 2.03 8.10 -10.39
CA GLU A 57 2.16 9.28 -11.27
C GLU A 57 3.42 9.24 -12.12
N ALA A 58 4.55 8.78 -11.58
CA ALA A 58 5.75 8.56 -12.37
C ALA A 58 5.51 7.56 -13.51
N SER A 59 4.75 6.50 -13.24
CA SER A 59 4.36 5.53 -14.28
C SER A 59 3.43 6.12 -15.35
N ARG A 60 2.83 7.29 -15.10
CA ARG A 60 1.98 8.06 -16.02
C ARG A 60 2.70 9.25 -16.69
N GLY A 61 4.02 9.33 -16.55
CA GLY A 61 4.82 10.39 -17.17
C GLY A 61 5.09 11.59 -16.27
N ARG A 62 4.77 11.53 -14.97
CA ARG A 62 4.99 12.61 -14.00
C ARG A 62 5.78 12.13 -12.79
N ALA A 63 7.10 12.16 -12.88
CA ALA A 63 7.99 11.68 -11.82
C ALA A 63 8.40 12.82 -10.87
N GLN A 64 8.51 12.53 -9.57
CA GLN A 64 9.04 13.50 -8.62
C GLN A 64 10.57 13.42 -8.55
N CYS A 65 11.24 14.56 -8.62
CA CYS A 65 12.69 14.63 -8.44
C CYS A 65 13.08 14.20 -7.01
N PRO A 66 13.99 13.24 -6.81
CA PRO A 66 14.39 12.76 -5.49
C PRO A 66 15.30 13.75 -4.73
N VAL A 67 15.67 14.87 -5.35
CA VAL A 67 16.56 15.89 -4.75
C VAL A 67 15.77 17.11 -4.31
N CYS A 68 14.95 17.69 -5.20
CA CYS A 68 14.21 18.93 -4.92
C CYS A 68 12.69 18.79 -4.98
N SER A 69 12.16 17.57 -5.15
CA SER A 69 10.73 17.27 -5.11
C SER A 69 9.86 17.90 -6.23
N ILE A 70 10.47 18.59 -7.20
CA ILE A 70 9.75 19.12 -8.39
C ILE A 70 9.31 17.98 -9.30
N ILE A 71 8.13 18.16 -9.90
CA ILE A 71 7.57 17.23 -10.89
C ILE A 71 8.33 17.38 -12.22
N ILE A 72 8.73 16.25 -12.76
CA ILE A 72 9.38 16.07 -14.05
C ILE A 72 8.38 15.37 -14.96
N GLU A 73 7.97 16.05 -16.03
CA GLU A 73 7.22 15.42 -17.11
C GLU A 73 8.19 14.66 -18.03
N HIS A 74 7.82 13.46 -18.45
CA HIS A 74 8.67 12.62 -19.29
C HIS A 74 7.88 11.68 -20.20
N ASP A 75 8.50 11.29 -21.30
CA ASP A 75 8.00 10.36 -22.32
C ASP A 75 8.46 8.90 -22.11
N HIS A 76 9.11 8.62 -20.97
CA HIS A 76 9.66 7.32 -20.58
C HIS A 76 11.05 6.98 -21.17
N GLU A 77 11.80 7.96 -21.65
CA GLU A 77 13.22 7.77 -22.00
C GLU A 77 14.14 8.19 -20.85
N ASP A 78 14.27 9.49 -20.62
CA ASP A 78 15.12 10.10 -19.59
C ASP A 78 14.33 11.03 -18.67
N LEU A 79 14.74 11.08 -17.41
CA LEU A 79 14.26 12.03 -16.42
C LEU A 79 15.32 13.10 -16.23
N LYS A 80 14.95 14.37 -16.45
CA LYS A 80 15.84 15.52 -16.24
C LYS A 80 15.10 16.60 -15.46
N CYS A 81 15.64 16.96 -14.30
CA CYS A 81 15.09 18.02 -13.48
C CYS A 81 15.66 19.38 -13.90
N SER A 82 14.79 20.26 -14.43
CA SER A 82 15.16 21.62 -14.82
C SER A 82 15.61 22.52 -13.66
N HIS A 83 15.27 22.16 -12.42
CA HIS A 83 15.54 22.99 -11.24
C HIS A 83 16.88 22.67 -10.57
N CYS A 84 17.21 21.40 -10.37
CA CYS A 84 18.43 20.99 -9.67
C CYS A 84 19.46 20.27 -10.56
N GLY A 85 19.15 20.06 -11.83
CA GLY A 85 20.02 19.38 -12.79
C GLY A 85 20.13 17.87 -12.58
N TRP A 86 19.34 17.27 -11.68
CA TRP A 86 19.31 15.82 -11.49
C TRP A 86 18.86 15.11 -12.77
N GLU A 87 19.53 14.02 -13.11
CA GLU A 87 19.20 13.20 -14.28
C GLU A 87 19.26 11.70 -13.97
N CYS A 88 18.40 10.93 -14.63
CA CYS A 88 18.35 9.48 -14.53
C CYS A 88 17.59 8.88 -15.72
N SER A 89 18.06 7.76 -16.27
CA SER A 89 17.25 7.02 -17.26
C SER A 89 15.95 6.52 -16.63
N TRP A 90 14.85 6.55 -17.39
CA TRP A 90 13.59 5.98 -16.95
C TRP A 90 13.73 4.49 -16.60
N ALA A 91 14.57 3.75 -17.33
CA ALA A 91 14.84 2.34 -17.05
C ALA A 91 15.43 2.12 -15.64
N ALA A 92 16.37 2.97 -15.21
CA ALA A 92 16.94 2.92 -13.86
C ALA A 92 15.91 3.34 -12.81
N PHE A 93 15.16 4.41 -13.06
CA PHE A 93 14.10 4.86 -12.16
C PHE A 93 13.02 3.79 -11.97
N LYS A 94 12.51 3.20 -13.05
CA LYS A 94 11.47 2.16 -13.03
C LYS A 94 11.92 0.90 -12.27
N LYS A 95 13.20 0.56 -12.29
CA LYS A 95 13.75 -0.54 -11.45
C LYS A 95 13.55 -0.29 -9.95
N THR A 96 13.54 0.97 -9.51
CA THR A 96 13.29 1.30 -8.09
C THR A 96 11.83 1.04 -7.69
N ILE A 97 10.88 1.11 -8.63
CA ILE A 97 9.45 0.86 -8.39
C ILE A 97 9.12 -0.64 -8.50
N LYS A 98 9.81 -1.34 -9.42
CA LYS A 98 9.52 -2.72 -9.77
C LYS A 98 9.51 -3.63 -8.54
N TYR A 99 8.52 -4.51 -8.45
CA TYR A 99 8.32 -5.46 -7.35
C TYR A 99 8.07 -4.87 -5.95
N LYS A 100 7.98 -3.55 -5.80
CA LYS A 100 7.70 -2.90 -4.50
C LYS A 100 6.22 -2.70 -4.19
N HIS A 101 5.31 -3.15 -5.05
CA HIS A 101 3.86 -2.99 -4.87
C HIS A 101 3.42 -1.52 -4.73
N LEU A 102 4.01 -0.65 -5.55
CA LEU A 102 3.75 0.78 -5.57
C LEU A 102 2.81 1.12 -6.74
N HIS A 103 1.54 0.73 -6.60
CA HIS A 103 0.51 1.04 -7.58
C HIS A 103 -0.82 1.26 -6.88
N ALA A 104 -1.42 2.43 -7.10
CA ALA A 104 -2.66 2.83 -6.44
C ALA A 104 -3.88 2.06 -6.98
N GLY A 105 -3.97 1.85 -8.30
CA GLY A 105 -5.16 1.25 -8.91
C GLY A 105 -6.44 2.02 -8.56
N GLY A 106 -7.51 1.30 -8.22
CA GLY A 106 -8.78 1.88 -7.73
C GLY A 106 -8.63 2.67 -6.42
N MET A 107 -7.61 2.34 -5.61
CA MET A 107 -7.44 2.90 -4.27
C MET A 107 -6.94 4.35 -4.25
N LYS A 108 -6.65 4.92 -5.42
CA LYS A 108 -6.07 6.26 -5.55
C LYS A 108 -6.86 7.33 -4.79
N PRO A 109 -8.19 7.45 -4.90
CA PRO A 109 -8.95 8.50 -4.20
C PRO A 109 -8.84 8.39 -2.67
N PHE A 110 -8.76 7.17 -2.15
CA PHE A 110 -8.66 6.93 -0.70
C PHE A 110 -7.27 7.22 -0.16
N LEU A 111 -6.23 6.95 -0.95
CA LEU A 111 -4.87 7.35 -0.63
C LEU A 111 -4.72 8.87 -0.61
N GLU A 112 -5.29 9.56 -1.61
CA GLU A 112 -5.27 11.02 -1.68
C GLU A 112 -5.98 11.64 -0.47
N GLU A 113 -7.18 11.15 -0.14
CA GLU A 113 -7.93 11.60 1.05
C GLU A 113 -7.13 11.39 2.35
N PHE A 114 -6.47 10.24 2.51
CA PHE A 114 -5.68 9.97 3.71
C PHE A 114 -4.45 10.87 3.81
N VAL A 115 -3.71 11.06 2.70
CA VAL A 115 -2.52 11.93 2.65
C VAL A 115 -2.88 13.38 2.97
N GLU A 116 -4.06 13.83 2.54
CA GLU A 116 -4.56 15.18 2.85
C GLU A 116 -4.98 15.32 4.32
N LYS A 117 -5.78 14.37 4.83
CA LYS A 117 -6.42 14.52 6.15
C LYS A 117 -5.53 14.14 7.32
N PHE A 118 -4.65 13.14 7.17
CA PHE A 118 -3.87 12.61 8.30
C PHE A 118 -2.96 13.66 8.96
N PRO A 119 -2.18 14.48 8.22
CA PRO A 119 -1.36 15.53 8.81
C PRO A 119 -2.17 16.64 9.49
N MET A 120 -3.44 16.82 9.11
CA MET A 120 -4.33 17.83 9.67
C MET A 120 -5.04 17.37 10.96
N ALA A 121 -5.02 16.06 11.25
CA ALA A 121 -5.64 15.50 12.44
C ALA A 121 -4.90 15.97 13.71
N ARG A 122 -5.66 16.62 14.60
CA ARG A 122 -5.13 17.27 15.81
C ARG A 122 -5.16 16.38 17.05
N SER A 123 -5.96 15.32 17.03
CA SER A 123 -6.07 14.35 18.12
C SER A 123 -5.68 12.94 17.66
N HIS A 124 -5.15 12.14 18.59
CA HIS A 124 -4.85 10.72 18.34
C HIS A 124 -6.13 9.93 18.03
N ALA A 125 -7.27 10.33 18.57
CA ALA A 125 -8.58 9.74 18.23
C ALA A 125 -8.93 9.95 16.75
N ASP A 126 -8.73 11.17 16.22
CA ASP A 126 -8.97 11.45 14.79
C ASP A 126 -8.00 10.66 13.89
N ARG A 127 -6.72 10.58 14.30
CA ARG A 127 -5.71 9.78 13.60
C ARG A 127 -6.09 8.31 13.56
N LEU A 128 -6.55 7.76 14.68
CA LEU A 128 -7.03 6.39 14.78
C LEU A 128 -8.18 6.13 13.81
N VAL A 129 -9.18 7.03 13.76
CA VAL A 129 -10.31 6.92 12.82
C VAL A 129 -9.84 6.95 11.37
N LEU A 130 -8.88 7.81 11.01
CA LEU A 130 -8.33 7.87 9.66
C LEU A 130 -7.55 6.61 9.28
N ILE A 131 -6.73 6.09 10.20
CA ILE A 131 -5.98 4.84 10.00
C ILE A 131 -6.95 3.68 9.80
N ASP A 132 -7.93 3.54 10.69
CA ASP A 132 -8.94 2.50 10.62
C ASP A 132 -9.74 2.57 9.32
N THR A 133 -10.22 3.77 8.96
CA THR A 133 -10.95 4.02 7.72
C THR A 133 -10.13 3.61 6.50
N LEU A 134 -8.83 3.94 6.47
CA LEU A 134 -7.95 3.54 5.36
C LEU A 134 -7.83 2.02 5.28
N ILE A 135 -7.52 1.34 6.39
CA ILE A 135 -7.38 -0.12 6.44
C ILE A 135 -8.67 -0.81 6.01
N HIS A 136 -9.81 -0.32 6.48
CA HIS A 136 -11.13 -0.82 6.12
C HIS A 136 -11.48 -0.60 4.64
N LYS A 137 -11.26 0.60 4.09
CA LYS A 137 -11.46 0.86 2.65
C LYS A 137 -10.59 -0.06 1.80
N TYR A 138 -9.36 -0.32 2.24
CA TYR A 138 -8.43 -1.26 1.62
C TYR A 138 -8.87 -2.72 1.71
N HIS A 139 -9.65 -3.07 2.73
CA HIS A 139 -10.30 -4.37 2.87
C HIS A 139 -11.49 -4.49 1.89
N TRP A 140 -12.34 -3.45 1.80
CA TRP A 140 -13.60 -3.47 1.06
C TRP A 140 -13.51 -3.19 -0.46
N GLU A 141 -12.64 -2.29 -0.93
CA GLU A 141 -12.61 -1.87 -2.36
C GLU A 141 -12.12 -2.97 -3.32
N THR A 142 -11.63 -4.08 -2.77
CA THR A 142 -11.26 -5.29 -3.52
C THR A 142 -12.44 -5.99 -4.21
N SER A 143 -13.67 -5.51 -3.96
CA SER A 143 -14.94 -6.09 -4.41
C SER A 143 -15.49 -5.56 -5.74
N THR A 144 -15.02 -4.40 -6.24
CA THR A 144 -15.63 -3.72 -7.41
C THR A 144 -14.84 -3.87 -8.72
N GLY A 145 -13.55 -4.23 -8.66
CA GLY A 145 -12.73 -4.46 -9.84
C GLY A 145 -11.92 -5.74 -9.69
N GLY A 146 -11.93 -6.62 -10.70
CA GLY A 146 -11.20 -7.90 -10.75
C GLY A 146 -9.66 -7.78 -10.76
N GLY A 147 -9.10 -6.75 -10.13
CA GLY A 147 -7.68 -6.50 -9.92
C GLY A 147 -7.15 -7.11 -8.62
N ARG A 148 -5.85 -6.93 -8.38
CA ARG A 148 -5.19 -7.37 -7.15
C ARG A 148 -5.65 -6.46 -5.99
N PRO A 149 -6.10 -7.03 -4.86
CA PRO A 149 -6.45 -6.26 -3.67
C PRO A 149 -5.39 -5.23 -3.27
N GLY A 150 -5.85 -4.00 -2.99
CA GLY A 150 -4.99 -2.91 -2.56
C GLY A 150 -4.21 -3.23 -1.29
N ALA A 151 -4.73 -4.11 -0.41
CA ALA A 151 -4.10 -4.44 0.87
C ALA A 151 -2.66 -4.96 0.73
N CYS A 152 -2.33 -5.63 -0.38
CA CYS A 152 -0.96 -6.07 -0.68
C CYS A 152 0.02 -4.94 -1.00
N CYS A 153 -0.48 -3.74 -1.28
CA CYS A 153 0.33 -2.53 -1.49
C CYS A 153 0.67 -1.85 -0.17
N LEU A 154 -0.11 -2.05 0.90
CA LEU A 154 0.12 -1.45 2.22
C LEU A 154 0.77 -2.42 3.22
N ILE A 155 0.36 -3.68 3.24
CA ILE A 155 0.71 -4.64 4.29
C ILE A 155 1.64 -5.73 3.73
N GLU A 156 2.65 -6.09 4.51
CA GLU A 156 3.54 -7.18 4.19
C GLU A 156 2.85 -8.54 4.24
N GLY A 157 3.11 -9.35 3.20
CA GLY A 157 2.69 -10.74 3.15
C GLY A 157 2.07 -11.15 1.83
N LYS A 158 1.66 -12.42 1.78
CA LYS A 158 0.87 -12.97 0.69
C LYS A 158 -0.59 -12.68 0.94
N MET A 159 -1.36 -12.52 -0.14
CA MET A 159 -2.80 -12.27 -0.06
C MET A 159 -3.53 -13.27 0.84
N SER A 160 -3.20 -14.56 0.70
CA SER A 160 -3.78 -15.65 1.49
C SER A 160 -3.60 -15.49 3.00
N ASN A 161 -2.65 -14.66 3.44
CA ASN A 161 -2.31 -14.45 4.83
C ASN A 161 -2.65 -13.03 5.33
N ILE A 162 -2.93 -12.11 4.40
CA ILE A 162 -3.36 -10.73 4.71
C ILE A 162 -4.88 -10.71 4.87
N MET A 163 -5.64 -11.37 3.98
CA MET A 163 -7.11 -11.32 4.04
C MET A 163 -7.67 -11.94 5.34
N PRO A 164 -7.26 -13.16 5.75
CA PRO A 164 -7.75 -13.71 7.04
C PRO A 164 -7.31 -12.89 8.24
N PHE A 165 -6.16 -12.20 8.14
CA PHE A 165 -5.66 -11.32 9.18
C PHE A 165 -6.54 -10.06 9.29
N LEU A 166 -6.84 -9.40 8.18
CA LEU A 166 -7.76 -8.26 8.18
C LEU A 166 -9.18 -8.66 8.64
N ASP A 167 -9.67 -9.83 8.20
CA ASP A 167 -10.93 -10.41 8.69
C ASP A 167 -10.92 -10.60 10.21
N SER A 168 -9.81 -11.05 10.82
CA SER A 168 -9.73 -11.20 12.27
C SER A 168 -9.72 -9.88 13.04
N LEU A 169 -9.33 -8.78 12.39
CA LEU A 169 -9.30 -7.45 13.00
C LEU A 169 -10.65 -6.74 12.91
N SER A 170 -11.35 -6.90 11.78
CA SER A 170 -12.65 -6.26 11.55
C SER A 170 -13.82 -6.95 12.28
N TYR A 171 -13.67 -8.19 12.72
CA TYR A 171 -14.74 -9.00 13.31
C TYR A 171 -14.26 -9.71 14.60
N GLY A 172 -14.48 -9.08 15.76
CA GLY A 172 -14.25 -9.68 17.08
C GLY A 172 -15.40 -10.58 17.55
N GLU A 173 -15.27 -11.22 18.72
CA GLU A 173 -16.27 -12.16 19.28
C GLU A 173 -17.67 -11.55 19.52
N GLN A 174 -17.81 -10.22 19.48
CA GLN A 174 -19.07 -9.50 19.66
C GLN A 174 -19.47 -8.72 18.39
N THR A 175 -19.39 -9.36 17.23
CA THR A 175 -19.82 -8.75 15.97
C THR A 175 -21.36 -8.78 15.87
N PRO A 176 -22.06 -7.64 15.67
CA PRO A 176 -23.51 -7.61 15.44
C PRO A 176 -23.93 -8.42 14.21
N GLU A 177 -25.10 -9.05 14.25
CA GLU A 177 -25.58 -10.00 13.22
C GLU A 177 -25.67 -9.39 11.81
N GLU A 178 -25.99 -8.10 11.69
CA GLU A 178 -26.01 -7.35 10.42
C GLU A 178 -24.61 -7.21 9.78
N VAL A 179 -23.57 -7.13 10.62
CA VAL A 179 -22.17 -7.02 10.22
C VAL A 179 -21.63 -8.39 9.79
N GLU A 180 -22.15 -9.49 10.37
CA GLU A 180 -21.88 -10.87 9.93
C GLU A 180 -22.54 -11.23 8.59
N ALA A 181 -23.77 -10.76 8.32
CA ALA A 181 -24.41 -10.97 7.00
C ALA A 181 -23.59 -10.30 5.88
N THR A 182 -23.10 -9.08 6.14
CA THR A 182 -22.21 -8.34 5.24
C THR A 182 -20.87 -9.08 5.01
N ARG A 183 -20.35 -9.77 6.05
CA ARG A 183 -19.15 -10.62 5.99
C ARG A 183 -19.35 -11.85 5.10
N GLU A 184 -20.49 -12.52 5.20
CA GLU A 184 -20.74 -13.74 4.42
C GLU A 184 -20.96 -13.44 2.93
N GLU A 185 -21.68 -12.36 2.61
CA GLU A 185 -21.81 -11.88 1.23
C GLU A 185 -20.46 -11.54 0.61
N TRP A 186 -19.56 -10.97 1.41
CA TRP A 186 -18.20 -10.67 0.99
C TRP A 186 -17.37 -11.94 0.74
N ARG A 187 -17.42 -12.92 1.66
CA ARG A 187 -16.78 -14.23 1.44
C ARG A 187 -17.27 -14.84 0.12
N LYS A 188 -18.58 -14.78 -0.16
CA LYS A 188 -19.19 -15.26 -1.41
C LYS A 188 -18.68 -14.49 -2.65
N LYS A 189 -18.55 -13.16 -2.60
CA LYS A 189 -17.96 -12.35 -3.69
C LYS A 189 -16.47 -12.67 -3.90
N TRP A 190 -15.72 -12.91 -2.82
CA TRP A 190 -14.31 -13.29 -2.87
C TRP A 190 -14.09 -14.69 -3.48
N HIS A 191 -14.89 -15.67 -3.08
CA HIS A 191 -14.85 -17.01 -3.69
C HIS A 191 -15.07 -16.97 -5.21
N LYS A 192 -15.77 -15.93 -5.72
CA LYS A 192 -16.02 -15.66 -7.14
C LYS A 192 -14.93 -14.81 -7.82
N ASN A 193 -13.98 -14.22 -7.09
CA ASN A 193 -12.93 -13.37 -7.66
C ASN A 193 -11.92 -14.21 -8.49
N LYS A 194 -11.80 -13.88 -9.78
CA LYS A 194 -10.95 -14.57 -10.78
C LYS A 194 -9.45 -14.58 -10.42
N TRP A 195 -8.99 -13.70 -9.52
CA TRP A 195 -7.60 -13.69 -9.04
C TRP A 195 -7.22 -14.94 -8.21
N LYS A 196 -8.19 -15.60 -7.55
CA LYS A 196 -7.95 -16.86 -6.82
C LYS A 196 -7.39 -17.95 -7.72
N GLY A 197 -7.94 -18.10 -8.93
CA GLY A 197 -7.47 -19.06 -9.93
C GLY A 197 -6.09 -18.74 -10.49
N ARG A 198 -5.73 -17.44 -10.55
CA ARG A 198 -4.43 -16.98 -11.08
C ARG A 198 -3.29 -17.21 -10.08
N VAL A 199 -3.55 -17.06 -8.78
CA VAL A 199 -2.59 -17.35 -7.70
C VAL A 199 -2.32 -18.85 -7.58
N GLN A 200 -3.35 -19.69 -7.73
CA GLN A 200 -3.18 -21.15 -7.76
C GLN A 200 -2.27 -21.56 -8.92
N LYS A 201 -2.56 -21.07 -10.13
CA LYS A 201 -1.76 -21.35 -11.33
C LYS A 201 -0.31 -20.83 -11.28
N MET A 202 -0.03 -19.75 -10.51
CA MET A 202 1.34 -19.28 -10.24
C MET A 202 2.07 -20.15 -9.22
N LYS A 203 1.38 -20.62 -8.17
CA LYS A 203 1.95 -21.59 -7.20
C LYS A 203 2.27 -22.93 -7.88
N ASP A 204 1.39 -23.40 -8.77
CA ASP A 204 1.59 -24.66 -9.50
C ASP A 204 2.79 -24.55 -10.48
N ARG A 205 3.06 -23.35 -11.03
CA ARG A 205 4.24 -23.08 -11.87
C ARG A 205 5.56 -22.98 -11.11
N ASP A 206 5.58 -22.33 -9.95
CA ASP A 206 6.79 -22.23 -9.10
C ASP A 206 7.06 -23.52 -8.30
N GLY A 207 6.06 -24.40 -8.14
CA GLY A 207 6.22 -25.73 -7.56
C GLY A 207 6.76 -26.78 -8.54
N SER A 208 6.61 -26.57 -9.85
CA SER A 208 7.03 -27.54 -10.89
C SER A 208 8.53 -27.49 -11.23
N THR A 209 9.28 -26.51 -10.73
CA THR A 209 10.74 -26.40 -10.98
C THR A 209 11.62 -26.98 -9.87
N LYS A 210 11.05 -27.65 -8.85
CA LYS A 210 11.83 -28.28 -7.78
C LYS A 210 12.04 -29.79 -7.91
N ASP A 211 11.40 -30.45 -8.87
CA ASP A 211 11.56 -31.89 -9.10
C ASP A 211 12.13 -32.16 -10.52
N ALA A 212 13.35 -31.69 -10.77
CA ALA A 212 14.17 -32.13 -11.91
C ALA A 212 15.65 -32.00 -11.52
N GLY A 213 16.14 -32.98 -10.78
CA GLY A 213 17.52 -33.05 -10.31
C GLY A 213 17.77 -34.32 -9.51
N GLY A 214 17.55 -35.47 -10.15
CA GLY A 214 18.12 -36.76 -9.78
C GLY A 214 19.19 -37.14 -10.79
#